data_AF-A0A257A403-F1
#
_entry.id   AF-A0A257A403-F1
#
_cell.length_a   1.000
_cell.length_b   1.000
_cell.length_c   1.000
_cell.angle_alpha   90.00
_cell.angle_beta   90.00
_cell.angle_gamma   90.00
#
_symmetry.space_group_name_H-M   'P 1'
#
loop_
_entity.id
_entity.type
_entity.pdbx_description
1 polymer ?
#
loop_
_entity_poly.entity_id
_entity_poly.type
_entity_poly.pdbx_seq_one_letter_code
_entity_poly.pdbx_strand_id
1 'polypeptide(L)'
;MIKDYLEYKYPVISCYCNWEWWNDWVNITDKDMRREKVISPYQYRFYKLKDLLRLLEAKKVPFPLKKVFFMGLPLTLIERKVVEEVGFKPYKYITDTSLGVLARRGIMFDLQFSIECANRNIPIYVDLRCLLVHFGDTRRFINLRGKEKYVKFIKKKRSLKL
;
A
#
# COMPACT_ATOMS: atom_id res chain seq x y z
N MET A 1 6.69 -12.26 -7.21
CA MET A 1 5.27 -11.91 -7.00
C MET A 1 4.28 -12.77 -7.80
N ILE A 2 4.25 -12.79 -9.15
CA ILE A 2 3.29 -13.64 -9.89
C ILE A 2 3.51 -15.14 -9.60
N LYS A 3 4.76 -15.60 -9.62
CA LYS A 3 5.12 -16.98 -9.26
C LYS A 3 4.67 -17.33 -7.84
N ASP A 4 4.87 -16.42 -6.88
CA ASP A 4 4.45 -16.61 -5.49
C ASP A 4 2.93 -16.63 -5.34
N TYR A 5 2.20 -15.82 -6.11
CA TYR A 5 0.74 -15.94 -6.16
C TYR A 5 0.32 -17.32 -6.71
N LEU A 6 0.99 -17.82 -7.74
CA LEU A 6 0.72 -19.16 -8.28
C LEU A 6 1.01 -20.27 -7.26
N GLU A 7 2.01 -20.09 -6.40
CA GLU A 7 2.41 -21.03 -5.35
C GLU A 7 1.51 -20.98 -4.10
N TYR A 8 1.35 -19.79 -3.50
CA TYR A 8 0.69 -19.62 -2.21
C TYR A 8 -0.80 -19.28 -2.31
N LYS A 9 -1.26 -18.79 -3.48
CA LYS A 9 -2.66 -18.38 -3.73
C LYS A 9 -3.22 -17.36 -2.72
N TYR A 10 -2.36 -16.55 -2.10
CA TYR A 10 -2.83 -15.49 -1.22
C TYR A 10 -3.53 -14.37 -2.01
N PRO A 11 -4.67 -13.86 -1.50
CA PRO A 11 -5.53 -12.95 -2.27
C PRO A 11 -4.94 -11.54 -2.41
N VAL A 12 -4.01 -11.16 -1.52
CA VAL A 12 -3.26 -9.91 -1.58
C VAL A 12 -1.80 -10.19 -1.23
N ILE A 13 -0.90 -9.91 -2.19
CA ILE A 13 0.55 -9.98 -1.99
C ILE A 13 1.15 -8.65 -2.44
N SER A 14 2.02 -8.08 -1.64
CA SER A 14 2.67 -6.83 -1.99
C SER A 14 4.16 -6.79 -1.71
N CYS A 15 4.88 -5.97 -2.46
CA CYS A 15 6.14 -5.41 -2.03
C CYS A 15 5.93 -4.42 -0.86
N TYR A 16 7.03 -4.02 -0.24
CA TYR A 16 7.08 -2.97 0.79
C TYR A 16 8.15 -1.94 0.42
N CYS A 17 8.10 -0.75 1.01
CA CYS A 17 9.08 0.30 0.72
C CYS A 17 9.45 1.08 1.97
N ASN A 18 10.53 1.86 1.88
CA ASN A 18 10.80 2.90 2.87
C ASN A 18 9.63 3.88 2.92
N TRP A 19 9.26 4.33 4.12
CA TRP A 19 8.20 5.33 4.28
C TRP A 19 8.71 6.73 3.90
N GLU A 20 9.90 7.09 4.38
CA GLU A 20 10.62 8.32 4.05
C GLU A 20 12.13 8.05 3.94
N TRP A 21 12.94 9.08 3.66
CA TRP A 21 14.38 8.92 3.43
C TRP A 21 15.24 9.01 4.69
N TRP A 22 14.80 9.78 5.68
CA TRP A 22 15.60 10.09 6.86
C TRP A 22 15.36 9.16 8.05
N ASN A 23 14.31 8.34 7.98
CA ASN A 23 14.08 7.29 8.96
C ASN A 23 14.15 5.92 8.30
N ASP A 24 14.40 4.91 9.13
CA ASP A 24 14.53 3.52 8.67
C ASP A 24 13.18 2.79 8.67
N TRP A 25 12.05 3.51 8.64
CA TRP A 25 10.73 2.87 8.66
C TRP A 25 10.35 2.34 7.29
N VAL A 26 9.72 1.18 7.31
CA VAL A 26 9.06 0.60 6.14
C VAL A 26 7.54 0.71 6.29
N ASN A 27 6.85 0.87 5.17
CA ASN A 27 5.40 1.14 5.11
C ASN A 27 4.51 -0.07 5.46
N ILE A 28 4.87 -0.87 6.46
CA ILE A 28 4.17 -2.06 6.91
C ILE A 28 4.05 -2.11 8.43
N THR A 29 2.93 -2.62 8.95
CA THR A 29 2.73 -2.84 10.39
C THR A 29 1.74 -3.98 10.66
N ASP A 30 1.95 -4.67 11.78
CA ASP A 30 1.04 -5.68 12.31
C ASP A 30 -0.05 -5.05 13.20
N LYS A 31 0.11 -3.77 13.57
CA LYS A 31 -0.85 -3.08 14.44
C LYS A 31 -2.19 -2.94 13.74
N ASP A 32 -3.25 -3.40 14.41
CA ASP A 32 -4.63 -3.17 13.98
C ASP A 32 -5.00 -1.68 14.10
N MET A 33 -5.32 -1.06 12.96
CA MET A 33 -5.64 0.36 12.88
C MET A 33 -7.15 0.63 12.78
N ARG A 34 -8.03 -0.38 12.88
CA ARG A 34 -9.49 -0.20 12.70
C ARG A 34 -10.12 0.78 13.69
N ARG A 35 -9.54 0.91 14.88
CA ARG A 35 -10.02 1.80 15.96
C ARG A 35 -9.21 3.08 16.09
N GLU A 36 -8.21 3.27 15.24
CA GLU A 36 -7.28 4.39 15.33
C GLU A 36 -7.80 5.59 14.52
N LYS A 37 -7.88 6.75 15.16
CA LYS A 37 -8.06 8.03 14.45
C LYS A 37 -6.68 8.55 14.06
N VAL A 38 -6.33 8.36 12.79
CA VAL A 38 -4.96 8.67 12.34
C VAL A 38 -4.77 10.17 12.09
N ILE A 39 -3.92 10.75 12.94
CA ILE A 39 -3.43 12.13 12.90
C ILE A 39 -1.92 12.19 12.62
N SER A 40 -1.19 11.11 12.89
CA SER A 40 0.28 11.06 12.80
C SER A 40 0.78 9.70 12.32
N PRO A 41 1.85 9.63 11.51
CA PRO A 41 2.44 8.38 11.04
C PRO A 41 3.00 7.52 12.19
N TYR A 42 3.38 8.11 13.32
CA TYR A 42 3.85 7.39 14.50
C TYR A 42 2.82 6.41 15.06
N GLN A 43 1.52 6.66 14.82
CA GLN A 43 0.44 5.78 15.29
C GLN A 43 0.46 4.42 14.61
N TYR A 44 1.02 4.30 13.41
CA TYR A 44 1.14 3.02 12.70
C TYR A 44 2.15 2.09 13.39
N ARG A 45 3.14 2.64 14.10
CA ARG A 45 4.28 1.88 14.63
C ARG A 45 4.92 1.02 13.55
N PHE A 46 5.26 1.66 12.44
CA PHE A 46 5.91 1.00 11.32
C PHE A 46 7.16 0.24 11.77
N TYR A 47 7.40 -0.92 11.15
CA TYR A 47 8.65 -1.63 11.33
C TYR A 47 9.82 -0.75 10.90
N LYS A 48 10.92 -0.81 11.64
CA LYS A 48 12.23 -0.39 11.13
C LYS A 48 12.79 -1.51 10.25
N LEU A 49 13.42 -1.17 9.14
CA LEU A 49 14.04 -2.16 8.24
C LEU A 49 15.10 -2.96 8.99
N LYS A 50 15.99 -2.31 9.77
CA LYS A 50 16.99 -3.00 10.60
C LYS A 50 16.37 -4.00 11.57
N ASP A 51 15.26 -3.65 12.19
CA ASP A 51 14.59 -4.55 13.14
C ASP A 51 13.93 -5.72 12.41
N LEU A 52 13.34 -5.48 11.23
CA LEU A 52 12.77 -6.53 10.39
C LEU A 52 13.85 -7.51 9.90
N LEU A 53 15.02 -7.02 9.50
CA LEU A 53 16.16 -7.85 9.09
C LEU A 53 16.67 -8.70 10.26
N ARG A 54 16.80 -8.14 11.46
CA ARG A 54 17.16 -8.90 12.67
C ARG A 54 16.15 -9.99 12.98
N LEU A 55 14.85 -9.72 12.81
CA LEU A 55 13.80 -10.72 13.00
C LEU A 55 13.88 -11.85 11.97
N LEU A 56 14.25 -11.54 10.72
CA LEU A 56 14.48 -12.53 9.67
C LEU A 56 15.69 -13.42 9.98
N GLU A 57 16.82 -12.82 10.33
CA GLU A 57 18.04 -13.55 10.72
C GLU A 57 17.78 -14.48 11.91
N ALA A 58 17.03 -13.99 12.90
CA ALA A 58 16.64 -14.77 14.08
C ALA A 58 15.48 -15.77 13.81
N LYS A 59 14.99 -15.90 12.57
CA LYS A 59 13.85 -16.75 12.17
C LYS A 59 12.58 -16.51 13.00
N LYS A 60 12.37 -15.27 13.46
CA LYS A 60 11.20 -14.85 14.26
C LYS A 60 10.04 -14.34 13.40
N VAL A 61 10.22 -14.29 12.09
CA VAL A 61 9.22 -13.85 11.11
C VAL A 61 9.19 -14.86 9.96
N PRO A 62 8.00 -15.27 9.49
CA PRO A 62 7.89 -16.12 8.30
C PRO A 62 8.51 -15.49 7.06
N PHE A 63 9.22 -16.31 6.27
CA PHE A 63 9.89 -15.91 5.04
C PHE A 63 9.55 -16.92 3.93
N PRO A 64 9.28 -16.50 2.68
CA PRO A 64 9.44 -15.14 2.15
C PRO A 64 8.27 -14.20 2.43
N LEU A 65 7.12 -14.72 2.85
CA LEU A 65 5.89 -13.95 3.00
C LEU A 65 5.53 -13.73 4.47
N LYS A 66 5.32 -12.47 4.84
CA LYS A 66 4.82 -12.07 6.17
C LYS A 66 3.40 -11.53 6.06
N LYS A 67 2.48 -12.08 6.85
CA LYS A 67 1.16 -11.48 7.06
C LYS A 67 1.31 -10.17 7.86
N VAL A 68 0.61 -9.13 7.42
CA VAL A 68 0.58 -7.81 8.08
C VAL A 68 -0.86 -7.31 8.18
N PHE A 69 -1.10 -6.31 9.03
CA PHE A 69 -2.38 -5.60 9.06
C PHE A 69 -2.43 -4.55 7.95
N PHE A 70 -1.41 -3.69 7.88
CA PHE A 70 -1.35 -2.57 6.95
C PHE A 70 -0.11 -2.68 6.07
N MET A 71 -0.29 -2.24 4.83
CA MET A 71 0.79 -1.99 3.89
C MET A 71 0.45 -0.80 2.96
N GLY A 72 1.45 -0.02 2.56
CA GLY A 72 1.24 1.24 1.82
C GLY A 72 0.98 1.12 0.31
N LEU A 73 0.45 -0.01 -0.17
CA LEU A 73 0.12 -0.31 -1.57
C LEU A 73 1.16 0.12 -2.65
N PRO A 74 2.50 -0.09 -2.51
CA PRO A 74 3.45 0.43 -3.48
C PRO A 74 3.40 -0.35 -4.81
N LEU A 75 3.60 -1.66 -4.75
CA LEU A 75 3.47 -2.60 -5.86
C LEU A 75 2.77 -3.84 -5.34
N THR A 76 1.47 -3.92 -5.62
CA THR A 76 0.59 -4.91 -5.00
C THR A 76 -0.13 -5.72 -6.07
N LEU A 77 -0.07 -7.04 -5.93
CA LEU A 77 -0.93 -7.98 -6.62
C LEU A 77 -2.18 -8.20 -5.77
N ILE A 78 -3.33 -7.88 -6.35
CA ILE A 78 -4.64 -8.03 -5.73
C ILE A 78 -5.47 -8.96 -6.60
N GLU A 79 -5.99 -10.02 -6.01
CA GLU A 79 -6.91 -10.92 -6.70
C GLU A 79 -8.18 -10.17 -7.10
N ARG A 80 -8.70 -10.48 -8.29
CA ARG A 80 -9.88 -9.79 -8.84
C ARG A 80 -11.08 -9.80 -7.90
N LYS A 81 -11.35 -10.92 -7.23
CA LYS A 81 -12.45 -11.03 -6.27
C LYS A 81 -12.31 -10.03 -5.12
N VAL A 82 -11.09 -9.84 -4.61
CA VAL A 82 -10.84 -8.80 -3.58
C VAL A 82 -11.16 -7.42 -4.14
N VAL A 83 -10.75 -7.12 -5.39
CA VAL A 83 -11.04 -5.84 -6.03
C VAL A 83 -12.54 -5.57 -6.14
N GLU A 84 -13.35 -6.61 -6.37
CA GLU A 84 -14.81 -6.52 -6.47
C GLU A 84 -15.48 -6.38 -5.08
N GLU A 85 -14.80 -6.76 -4.00
CA GLU A 85 -15.32 -6.71 -2.62
C GLU A 85 -14.89 -5.46 -1.82
N VAL A 86 -13.71 -4.90 -2.10
CA VAL A 86 -13.19 -3.68 -1.48
C VAL A 86 -13.54 -2.44 -2.30
N GLY A 87 -13.92 -1.35 -1.63
CA GLY A 87 -14.47 -0.17 -2.28
C GLY A 87 -13.44 0.83 -2.80
N PHE A 88 -12.13 0.63 -2.53
CA PHE A 88 -11.05 1.57 -2.85
C PHE A 88 -11.38 3.04 -2.55
N LYS A 89 -12.11 3.28 -1.45
CA LYS A 89 -12.49 4.61 -1.01
C LYS A 89 -11.39 5.21 -0.13
N PRO A 90 -11.32 6.55 0.02
CA PRO A 90 -10.36 7.14 0.93
C PRO A 90 -10.78 6.92 2.39
N TYR A 91 -9.79 6.91 3.29
CA TYR A 91 -10.04 6.89 4.73
C TYR A 91 -10.62 8.23 5.21
N LYS A 92 -10.13 9.36 4.65
CA LYS A 92 -10.67 10.70 4.92
C LYS A 92 -10.48 11.63 3.73
N TYR A 93 -11.28 12.70 3.71
CA TYR A 93 -11.13 13.81 2.77
C TYR A 93 -10.44 14.99 3.43
N ILE A 94 -9.59 15.67 2.68
CA ILE A 94 -8.97 16.93 3.07
C ILE A 94 -9.13 17.95 1.94
N THR A 95 -8.96 19.23 2.26
CA THR A 95 -8.93 20.32 1.29
C THR A 95 -7.56 20.99 1.39
N ASP A 96 -6.79 20.96 0.30
CA ASP A 96 -5.46 21.57 0.23
C ASP A 96 -5.12 22.04 -1.18
N THR A 97 -3.93 22.62 -1.35
CA THR A 97 -3.39 23.12 -2.63
C THR A 97 -2.27 22.24 -3.18
N SER A 98 -2.13 21.00 -2.71
CA SER A 98 -1.00 20.11 -3.04
C SER A 98 -0.87 19.77 -4.52
N LEU A 99 -1.93 19.99 -5.31
CA LEU A 99 -2.00 19.74 -6.76
C LEU A 99 -1.94 21.04 -7.58
N GLY A 100 -1.51 22.16 -6.98
CA GLY A 100 -1.47 23.49 -7.61
C GLY A 100 -2.82 24.20 -7.72
N VAL A 101 -3.90 23.59 -7.20
CA VAL A 101 -5.26 24.15 -7.13
C VAL A 101 -5.89 23.78 -5.79
N LEU A 102 -6.73 24.66 -5.23
CA LEU A 102 -7.50 24.35 -4.03
C LEU A 102 -8.54 23.28 -4.36
N ALA A 103 -8.35 22.08 -3.84
CA ALA A 103 -9.22 20.94 -4.15
C ALA A 103 -9.49 20.08 -2.92
N ARG A 104 -10.73 19.58 -2.83
CA ARG A 104 -11.09 18.52 -1.90
C ARG A 104 -10.65 17.18 -2.48
N ARG A 105 -9.84 16.41 -1.74
CA ARG A 105 -9.30 15.12 -2.18
C ARG A 105 -9.33 14.07 -1.07
N GLY A 106 -9.45 12.81 -1.48
CA GLY A 106 -9.28 11.66 -0.59
C GLY A 106 -7.82 11.39 -0.27
N ILE A 107 -7.55 10.87 0.93
CA ILE A 107 -6.22 10.41 1.35
C ILE A 107 -6.27 9.07 2.07
N MET A 108 -5.11 8.44 2.16
CA MET A 108 -4.87 7.20 2.91
C MET A 108 -5.76 6.04 2.41
N PHE A 109 -5.78 5.85 1.09
CA PHE A 109 -6.49 4.76 0.43
C PHE A 109 -5.93 3.38 0.83
N ASP A 110 -4.63 3.30 1.06
CA ASP A 110 -3.92 2.13 1.59
C ASP A 110 -4.41 1.69 2.97
N LEU A 111 -4.64 2.64 3.88
CA LEU A 111 -5.17 2.37 5.20
C LEU A 111 -6.62 1.88 5.10
N GLN A 112 -7.44 2.58 4.32
CA GLN A 112 -8.84 2.19 4.14
C GLN A 112 -8.96 0.80 3.50
N PHE A 113 -8.13 0.51 2.49
CA PHE A 113 -8.03 -0.82 1.88
C PHE A 113 -7.67 -1.88 2.93
N SER A 114 -6.65 -1.62 3.75
CA SER A 114 -6.21 -2.54 4.82
C SER A 114 -7.32 -2.80 5.86
N ILE A 115 -8.05 -1.76 6.25
CA ILE A 115 -9.21 -1.86 7.15
C ILE A 115 -10.34 -2.69 6.52
N GLU A 116 -10.65 -2.49 5.25
CA GLU A 116 -11.71 -3.24 4.56
C GLU A 116 -11.35 -4.71 4.38
N CYS A 117 -10.09 -5.01 4.05
CA CYS A 117 -9.56 -6.37 4.05
C CYS A 117 -9.70 -7.02 5.42
N ALA A 118 -9.26 -6.34 6.49
CA ALA A 118 -9.37 -6.86 7.86
C ALA A 118 -10.83 -7.11 8.27
N ASN A 119 -11.76 -6.20 7.94
CA ASN A 119 -13.19 -6.36 8.23
C ASN A 119 -13.84 -7.52 7.47
N ARG A 120 -13.26 -7.96 6.35
CA ARG A 120 -13.72 -9.10 5.53
C ARG A 120 -12.91 -10.37 5.76
N ASN A 121 -11.98 -10.37 6.72
CA ASN A 121 -11.03 -11.46 6.95
C ASN A 121 -10.16 -11.80 5.73
N ILE A 122 -9.88 -10.83 4.86
CA ILE A 122 -8.97 -10.98 3.71
C ILE A 122 -7.54 -10.70 4.21
N PRO A 123 -6.63 -11.70 4.21
CA PRO A 123 -5.28 -11.50 4.70
C PRO A 123 -4.42 -10.74 3.67
N ILE A 124 -3.56 -9.87 4.17
CA ILE A 124 -2.56 -9.14 3.39
C ILE A 124 -1.19 -9.73 3.71
N TYR A 125 -0.47 -10.14 2.66
CA TYR A 125 0.90 -10.62 2.76
C TYR A 125 1.87 -9.65 2.08
N VAL A 126 3.04 -9.51 2.69
CA VAL A 126 4.16 -8.75 2.15
C VAL A 126 5.28 -9.72 1.79
N ASP A 127 5.84 -9.57 0.59
CA ASP A 127 7.02 -10.30 0.14
C ASP A 127 8.29 -9.61 0.64
N LEU A 128 8.93 -10.23 1.63
CA LEU A 128 10.12 -9.70 2.31
C LEU A 128 11.38 -9.74 1.44
N ARG A 129 11.32 -10.34 0.24
CA ARG A 129 12.40 -10.25 -0.76
C ARG A 129 12.27 -9.00 -1.64
N CYS A 130 11.10 -8.36 -1.65
CA CYS A 130 10.78 -7.27 -2.57
C CYS A 130 10.66 -5.92 -1.83
N LEU A 131 11.82 -5.39 -1.44
CA LEU A 131 11.94 -4.01 -0.97
C LEU A 131 12.01 -3.05 -2.17
N LEU A 132 11.16 -2.03 -2.15
CA LEU A 132 11.13 -0.94 -3.13
C LEU A 132 11.61 0.36 -2.49
N VAL A 133 12.08 1.28 -3.33
CA VAL A 133 12.47 2.63 -2.91
C VAL A 133 11.38 3.61 -3.29
N HIS A 134 10.79 4.25 -2.28
CA HIS A 134 9.87 5.36 -2.43
C HIS A 134 10.62 6.68 -2.34
N PHE A 135 10.54 7.48 -3.40
CA PHE A 135 11.21 8.79 -3.49
C PHE A 135 10.60 9.87 -2.59
N GLY A 136 9.50 9.58 -1.88
CA GLY A 136 8.81 10.52 -1.01
C GLY A 136 7.71 11.29 -1.74
N ASP A 137 7.18 12.31 -1.08
CA ASP A 137 6.07 13.10 -1.61
C ASP A 137 6.50 14.04 -2.75
N THR A 138 6.20 13.65 -3.98
CA THR A 138 6.46 14.42 -5.19
C THR A 138 5.25 15.23 -5.66
N ARG A 139 4.13 15.26 -4.91
CA ARG A 139 2.89 15.92 -5.32
C ARG A 139 3.06 17.42 -5.57
N ARG A 140 3.97 18.07 -4.85
CA ARG A 140 4.31 19.50 -5.04
C ARG A 140 4.77 19.84 -6.46
N PHE A 141 5.22 18.85 -7.24
CA PHE A 141 5.63 19.02 -8.64
C PHE A 141 4.46 18.84 -9.62
N ILE A 142 3.28 18.45 -9.14
CA ILE A 142 2.06 18.33 -9.93
C ILE A 142 1.34 19.67 -9.91
N ASN A 143 1.11 20.25 -11.09
CA ASN A 143 0.27 21.43 -11.27
C ASN A 143 -0.90 21.10 -12.21
N LEU A 144 -2.12 21.19 -11.69
CA LEU A 144 -3.36 20.97 -12.44
C LEU A 144 -4.00 22.25 -12.98
N ARG A 145 -3.43 23.43 -12.70
CA ARG A 145 -3.97 24.70 -13.17
C ARG A 145 -4.03 24.73 -14.70
N GLY A 146 -5.21 25.08 -15.23
CA GLY A 146 -5.45 25.15 -16.68
C GLY A 146 -5.47 23.79 -17.38
N LYS A 147 -5.46 22.66 -16.65
CA LYS A 147 -5.54 21.32 -17.24
C LYS A 147 -6.97 20.78 -17.17
N GLU A 148 -7.45 20.28 -18.30
CA GLU A 148 -8.73 19.59 -18.38
C GLU A 148 -8.65 18.17 -17.81
N LYS A 149 -9.71 17.76 -17.12
CA LYS A 149 -9.83 16.39 -16.59
C LYS A 149 -10.38 15.49 -17.69
N TYR A 150 -9.66 14.42 -18.01
CA TYR A 150 -10.15 13.39 -18.95
C TYR A 150 -9.70 12.00 -18.53
N VAL A 151 -10.41 10.98 -19.03
CA VAL A 151 -10.03 9.57 -18.89
C VAL A 151 -9.90 8.98 -20.28
N LYS A 152 -8.72 8.44 -20.62
CA LYS A 152 -8.47 7.77 -21.89
C LYS A 152 -8.45 6.26 -21.67
N PHE A 153 -9.49 5.57 -22.13
CA PHE A 153 -9.50 4.11 -22.12
C PHE A 153 -8.64 3.57 -23.27
N ILE A 154 -7.51 2.95 -22.94
CA ILE A 154 -6.66 2.27 -23.92
C ILE A 154 -7.02 0.78 -23.89
N LYS A 155 -7.75 0.31 -24.92
CA LYS A 155 -8.03 -1.13 -25.07
C LYS A 155 -6.72 -1.87 -25.33
N LYS A 156 -6.41 -2.84 -24.47
CA LYS A 156 -5.28 -3.76 -24.67
C LYS A 156 -5.55 -4.65 -25.89
N LYS A 157 -4.63 -4.69 -26.86
CA LYS A 157 -4.59 -5.78 -27.86
C LYS A 157 -4.25 -7.07 -27.11
N ARG A 158 -5.15 -8.07 -27.14
CA ARG A 158 -4.98 -9.35 -26.42
C ARG A 158 -3.66 -10.02 -26.83
N SER A 159 -2.67 -10.03 -25.95
CA SER A 159 -1.59 -11.03 -25.96
C SER A 159 -0.90 -11.08 -24.59
N LEU A 160 -1.28 -12.05 -23.77
CA LEU A 160 -0.43 -12.63 -22.74
C LEU A 160 -0.82 -14.11 -22.70
N LYS A 161 0.02 -14.96 -23.31
CA LYS A 161 0.06 -16.38 -22.95
C LYS A 161 0.85 -16.42 -21.64
N LEU A 162 0.16 -16.66 -20.54
CA LEU A 162 0.77 -16.98 -19.24
C LEU A 162 1.07 -18.48 -19.22
#